data_AF-A0A9D8FRV3-F1
#
_entry.id   AF-A0A9D8FRV3-F1
#
_cell.length_a   1.000
_cell.length_b   1.000
_cell.length_c   1.000
_cell.angle_alpha   90.00
_cell.angle_beta   90.00
_cell.angle_gamma   90.00
#
_symmetry.space_group_name_H-M   'P 1'
#
loop_
_entity.id
_entity.type
_entity.pdbx_description
1 polymer ?
#
loop_
_entity_poly.entity_id
_entity_poly.type
_entity_poly.pdbx_seq_one_letter_code
_entity_poly.pdbx_strand_id
1 'polypeptide(L)'
;MSLKWSEIRWGRVVLGIILALVIFVVVPILINVGYGVVRGFQMRGSPPNEMIVAFARSTPVVTVGVLVTLAGAFFGGRVPARQAEDAKPLNGLVVGVGTAVVILILVLVQGGLDMWAVGHLLAAILGGWLVGGLLASRSASAEV
;
A
#
# COMPACT_ATOMS: atom_id res chain seq x y z
N MET A 1 -24.63 -15.09 3.82
CA MET A 1 -23.46 -15.14 4.72
C MET A 1 -23.61 -14.03 5.75
N SER A 2 -23.71 -14.39 7.03
CA SER A 2 -23.68 -13.40 8.12
C SER A 2 -22.22 -12.93 8.31
N LEU A 3 -21.96 -11.62 8.15
CA LEU A 3 -20.65 -11.04 8.40
C LEU A 3 -20.46 -10.90 9.91
N LYS A 4 -19.65 -11.79 10.51
CA LYS A 4 -19.33 -11.72 11.94
C LYS A 4 -18.21 -10.69 12.19
N TRP A 5 -18.60 -9.43 12.33
CA TRP A 5 -17.68 -8.33 12.65
C TRP A 5 -16.92 -8.52 13.97
N SER A 6 -17.48 -9.30 14.89
CA SER A 6 -16.86 -9.62 16.20
C SER A 6 -15.62 -10.51 16.11
N GLU A 7 -15.39 -11.21 15.00
CA GLU A 7 -14.22 -12.09 14.81
C GLU A 7 -12.98 -11.35 14.28
N ILE A 8 -13.11 -10.06 13.95
CA ILE A 8 -12.01 -9.25 13.46
C ILE A 8 -11.07 -8.92 14.62
N ARG A 9 -9.85 -9.46 14.57
CA ARG A 9 -8.79 -9.15 15.54
C ARG A 9 -8.16 -7.79 15.19
N TRP A 10 -8.79 -6.70 15.63
CA TRP A 10 -8.43 -5.31 15.31
C TRP A 10 -6.95 -4.97 15.51
N GLY A 11 -6.28 -5.49 16.54
CA GLY A 11 -4.84 -5.25 16.74
C GLY A 11 -3.97 -5.68 15.54
N ARG A 12 -4.37 -6.72 14.81
CA ARG A 12 -3.65 -7.20 13.62
C ARG A 12 -4.01 -6.43 12.36
N VAL A 13 -5.24 -5.95 12.29
CA VAL A 13 -5.66 -5.02 11.24
C VAL A 13 -4.82 -3.75 11.33
N VAL A 14 -4.69 -3.19 12.53
CA VAL A 14 -3.84 -2.02 12.79
C VAL A 14 -2.38 -2.31 12.41
N LEU A 15 -1.83 -3.46 12.81
CA LEU A 15 -0.47 -3.86 12.41
C LEU A 15 -0.32 -3.98 10.88
N GLY A 16 -1.33 -4.53 10.20
CA GLY A 16 -1.36 -4.64 8.75
C GLY A 16 -1.39 -3.28 8.04
N ILE A 17 -2.18 -2.33 8.56
CA ILE A 17 -2.21 -0.95 8.07
C ILE A 17 -0.85 -0.28 8.28
N ILE A 18 -0.24 -0.43 9.46
CA ILE A 18 1.10 0.10 9.75
C ILE A 18 2.12 -0.46 8.75
N LEU A 19 2.11 -1.77 8.50
CA LEU A 19 3.02 -2.40 7.54
C LEU A 19 2.81 -1.85 6.12
N ALA A 20 1.57 -1.70 5.68
CA ALA A 20 1.25 -1.13 4.38
C ALA A 20 1.76 0.31 4.25
N LEU A 21 1.61 1.12 5.30
CA LEU A 21 2.10 2.50 5.35
C LEU A 21 3.63 2.57 5.36
N VAL A 22 4.30 1.69 6.10
CA VAL A 22 5.77 1.61 6.09
C VAL A 22 6.28 1.33 4.68
N ILE A 23 5.68 0.37 3.97
CA ILE A 23 6.06 0.07 2.57
C ILE A 23 5.78 1.29 1.67
N PHE A 24 4.60 1.90 1.82
CA PHE A 24 4.19 3.07 1.05
C PHE A 24 5.12 4.27 1.24
N VAL A 25 5.67 4.48 2.43
CA VAL A 25 6.57 5.62 2.71
C VAL A 25 8.02 5.30 2.39
N VAL A 26 8.51 4.13 2.81
CA VAL A 26 9.94 3.80 2.70
C VAL A 26 10.37 3.59 1.25
N VAL A 27 9.57 2.90 0.44
CA VAL A 27 9.98 2.56 -0.93
C VAL A 27 10.14 3.81 -1.81
N PRO A 28 9.20 4.78 -1.84
CA PRO A 28 9.40 6.02 -2.58
C PRO A 28 10.62 6.83 -2.09
N ILE A 29 10.90 6.84 -0.79
CA ILE A 29 12.12 7.50 -0.26
C ILE A 29 13.36 6.84 -0.85
N LEU A 30 13.44 5.51 -0.84
CA LEU A 30 14.58 4.78 -1.40
C LEU A 30 14.76 5.03 -2.91
N ILE A 31 13.66 5.11 -3.67
CA ILE A 31 13.70 5.43 -5.10
C ILE A 31 14.27 6.84 -5.33
N ASN A 32 13.79 7.83 -4.57
CA ASN A 32 14.27 9.21 -4.71
C ASN A 32 15.73 9.37 -4.26
N VAL A 33 16.13 8.71 -3.18
CA VAL A 33 17.53 8.69 -2.72
C VAL A 33 18.42 8.02 -3.77
N GLY A 34 18.03 6.86 -4.30
CA GLY A 34 18.77 6.16 -5.34
C GLY A 34 18.95 7.03 -6.60
N TYR A 35 17.89 7.71 -7.04
CA TYR A 35 17.97 8.66 -8.15
C TYR A 35 18.93 9.82 -7.84
N GLY A 36 18.82 10.42 -6.66
CA GLY A 36 19.70 11.51 -6.22
C GLY A 36 21.17 11.12 -6.20
N VAL A 37 21.49 9.91 -5.72
CA VAL A 37 22.84 9.35 -5.71
C VAL A 37 23.38 9.18 -7.14
N VAL A 38 22.61 8.53 -8.03
CA VAL A 38 23.02 8.33 -9.43
C VAL A 38 23.27 9.65 -10.13
N ARG A 39 22.35 10.62 -9.99
CA ARG A 39 22.51 11.95 -10.58
C ARG A 39 23.68 12.72 -9.96
N GLY A 40 23.94 12.54 -8.67
CA GLY A 40 25.06 13.16 -7.99
C GLY A 40 26.42 12.72 -8.56
N PHE A 41 26.57 11.43 -8.83
CA PHE A 41 27.75 10.91 -9.52
C PHE A 41 27.88 11.43 -10.96
N GLN A 42 26.77 11.49 -11.70
CA GLN A 42 26.76 11.98 -13.08
C GLN A 42 27.16 13.45 -13.19
N MET A 43 26.70 14.29 -12.26
CA MET A 43 26.98 15.73 -12.26
C MET A 43 28.23 16.12 -11.46
N ARG A 44 28.92 15.14 -10.82
CA ARG A 44 30.06 15.37 -9.92
C ARG A 44 29.77 16.40 -8.84
N GLY A 45 28.54 16.39 -8.33
CA GLY A 45 28.03 17.39 -7.39
C GLY A 45 26.59 17.10 -7.01
N SER A 46 26.03 17.84 -6.06
CA SER A 46 24.64 17.63 -5.65
C SER A 46 23.66 18.01 -6.76
N PRO A 47 22.71 17.14 -7.15
CA PRO A 47 21.67 17.51 -8.09
C PRO A 47 20.84 18.69 -7.56
N PRO A 48 20.46 19.66 -8.42
CA PRO A 48 19.52 20.71 -8.03
C PRO A 48 18.19 20.11 -7.54
N ASN A 49 17.60 20.70 -6.49
CA ASN A 49 16.35 20.20 -5.90
C ASN A 49 15.19 20.12 -6.91
N GLU A 50 15.13 21.06 -7.85
CA GLU A 50 14.12 21.09 -8.90
C GLU A 50 14.13 19.83 -9.77
N MET A 51 15.31 19.27 -10.04
CA MET A 51 15.45 18.01 -10.78
C MET A 51 14.90 16.82 -10.01
N ILE A 52 15.15 16.77 -8.70
CA ILE A 52 14.66 15.68 -7.83
C ILE A 52 13.13 15.75 -7.75
N VAL A 53 12.56 16.94 -7.58
CA VAL A 53 11.11 17.14 -7.53
C VAL A 53 10.46 16.80 -8.88
N ALA A 54 11.07 17.19 -10.00
CA ALA A 54 10.58 16.84 -11.33
C ALA A 54 10.58 15.32 -11.57
N PHE A 55 11.63 14.62 -11.11
CA PHE A 55 11.68 13.16 -11.16
C PHE A 55 10.62 12.52 -10.28
N ALA A 56 10.47 12.98 -9.03
CA ALA A 56 9.48 12.45 -8.09
C ALA A 56 8.04 12.54 -8.62
N ARG A 57 7.75 13.56 -9.44
CA ARG A 57 6.44 13.79 -10.06
C ARG A 57 6.30 13.19 -11.46
N SER A 58 7.35 12.55 -11.98
CA SER A 58 7.29 11.94 -13.31
C SER A 58 6.32 10.75 -13.34
N THR A 59 5.60 10.59 -14.45
CA THR A 59 4.60 9.52 -14.64
C THR A 59 5.10 8.13 -14.25
N PRO A 60 6.33 7.71 -14.60
CA PRO A 60 6.84 6.40 -14.20
C PRO A 60 6.96 6.26 -12.68
N VAL A 61 7.43 7.30 -11.97
CA VAL A 61 7.65 7.25 -10.52
C VAL A 61 6.31 7.21 -9.77
N VAL A 62 5.35 8.04 -10.16
CA VAL A 62 4.02 8.03 -9.52
C VAL A 62 3.25 6.74 -9.83
N THR A 63 3.44 6.15 -11.02
CA THR A 63 2.89 4.83 -11.37
C THR A 63 3.49 3.73 -10.49
N VAL A 64 4.81 3.74 -10.29
CA VAL A 64 5.47 2.83 -9.33
C VAL A 64 4.93 3.05 -7.91
N GLY A 65 4.67 4.29 -7.50
CA GLY A 65 4.03 4.59 -6.20
C GLY A 65 2.68 3.90 -6.02
N VAL A 66 1.83 3.88 -7.05
CA VAL A 66 0.56 3.15 -7.04
C VAL A 66 0.78 1.65 -6.90
N LEU A 67 1.74 1.07 -7.62
CA LEU A 67 2.08 -0.35 -7.52
C LEU A 67 2.65 -0.72 -6.15
N VAL A 68 3.47 0.15 -5.57
CA VAL A 68 4.00 0.01 -4.20
C VAL A 68 2.87 0.05 -3.19
N THR A 69 1.86 0.91 -3.39
CA THR A 69 0.68 0.96 -2.52
C THR A 69 -0.12 -0.34 -2.57
N LEU A 70 -0.32 -0.87 -3.78
CA LEU A 70 -0.96 -2.16 -3.98
C LEU A 70 -0.19 -3.27 -3.26
N ALA A 71 1.13 -3.31 -3.43
CA ALA A 71 2.00 -4.28 -2.76
C ALA A 71 1.96 -4.11 -1.24
N GLY A 72 2.03 -2.88 -0.73
CA GLY A 72 1.96 -2.56 0.69
C GLY A 72 0.67 -3.07 1.32
N ALA A 73 -0.49 -2.75 0.72
CA ALA A 73 -1.78 -3.24 1.20
C ALA A 73 -1.93 -4.76 1.05
N PHE A 74 -1.34 -5.37 0.03
CA PHE A 74 -1.29 -6.82 -0.14
C PHE A 74 -0.51 -7.50 1.00
N PHE A 75 0.70 -7.01 1.31
CA PHE A 75 1.51 -7.56 2.39
C PHE A 75 0.90 -7.26 3.77
N GLY A 76 0.37 -6.05 3.97
CA GLY A 76 -0.34 -5.64 5.17
C GLY A 76 -1.59 -6.48 5.44
N GLY A 77 -2.42 -6.69 4.42
CA GLY A 77 -3.65 -7.49 4.51
C GLY A 77 -3.39 -8.97 4.78
N ARG A 78 -2.19 -9.47 4.42
CA ARG A 78 -1.79 -10.86 4.69
C ARG A 78 -1.72 -11.18 6.18
N VAL A 79 -1.40 -10.19 7.02
CA VAL A 79 -1.22 -10.37 8.48
C VAL A 79 -2.53 -10.80 9.15
N PRO A 80 -3.65 -10.05 9.06
CA PRO A 80 -4.91 -10.51 9.61
C PRO A 80 -5.56 -11.62 8.78
N ALA A 81 -5.46 -11.60 7.45
CA ALA A 81 -6.16 -12.57 6.59
C ALA A 81 -5.66 -14.02 6.74
N ARG A 82 -4.37 -14.23 7.07
CA ARG A 82 -3.83 -15.60 7.28
C ARG A 82 -4.42 -16.31 8.49
N GLN A 83 -4.87 -15.56 9.48
CA GLN A 83 -5.30 -16.11 10.78
C GLN A 83 -6.80 -15.96 11.01
N ALA A 84 -7.54 -15.52 9.99
CA ALA A 84 -8.98 -15.56 9.98
C ALA A 84 -9.42 -16.96 9.51
N GLU A 85 -10.28 -17.62 10.25
CA GLU A 85 -10.79 -18.95 9.89
C GLU A 85 -11.83 -18.82 8.77
N ASP A 86 -12.88 -18.01 9.00
CA ASP A 86 -14.06 -18.01 8.11
C ASP A 86 -14.18 -16.76 7.21
N ALA A 87 -13.30 -15.75 7.38
CA ALA A 87 -13.47 -14.43 6.77
C ALA A 87 -12.17 -13.78 6.22
N LYS A 88 -11.33 -14.56 5.54
CA LYS A 88 -10.05 -14.08 4.98
C LYS A 88 -10.19 -12.90 4.01
N PRO A 89 -11.15 -12.90 3.06
CA PRO A 89 -11.35 -11.77 2.14
C PRO A 89 -11.76 -10.49 2.87
N LEU A 90 -12.65 -10.60 3.86
CA LEU A 90 -13.11 -9.46 4.65
C LEU A 90 -11.96 -8.85 5.47
N ASN A 91 -11.16 -9.68 6.15
CA ASN A 91 -10.03 -9.20 6.94
C ASN A 91 -8.97 -8.49 6.08
N GLY A 92 -8.68 -9.03 4.89
CA GLY A 92 -7.81 -8.36 3.92
C GLY A 92 -8.39 -7.03 3.43
N LEU A 93 -9.68 -7.01 3.07
CA LEU A 93 -10.38 -5.82 2.61
C LEU A 93 -10.39 -4.70 3.66
N VAL A 94 -10.63 -5.03 4.94
CA VAL A 94 -10.63 -4.05 6.04
C VAL A 94 -9.25 -3.37 6.16
N VAL A 95 -8.15 -4.11 5.97
CA VAL A 95 -6.81 -3.49 5.91
C VAL A 95 -6.67 -2.59 4.69
N GLY A 96 -7.12 -3.04 3.52
CA GLY A 96 -7.07 -2.23 2.29
C GLY A 96 -7.84 -0.92 2.42
N VAL A 97 -9.07 -0.97 2.93
CA VAL A 97 -9.91 0.21 3.19
C VAL A 97 -9.27 1.10 4.27
N GLY A 98 -8.81 0.53 5.38
CA GLY A 98 -8.15 1.30 6.43
C GLY A 98 -6.89 2.01 5.93
N THR A 99 -6.09 1.33 5.10
CA THR A 99 -4.91 1.92 4.45
C THR A 99 -5.32 3.04 3.50
N ALA A 100 -6.35 2.85 2.68
CA ALA A 100 -6.88 3.88 1.79
C ALA A 100 -7.35 5.12 2.56
N VAL A 101 -8.03 4.94 3.70
CA VAL A 101 -8.44 6.06 4.57
C VAL A 101 -7.22 6.83 5.10
N VAL A 102 -6.18 6.13 5.56
CA VAL A 102 -4.98 6.83 6.05
C VAL A 102 -4.26 7.57 4.92
N ILE A 103 -4.13 6.96 3.74
CA ILE A 103 -3.55 7.62 2.55
C ILE A 103 -4.38 8.86 2.18
N LEU A 104 -5.71 8.75 2.18
CA LEU A 104 -6.59 9.88 1.90
C LEU A 104 -6.34 11.04 2.86
N ILE A 105 -6.25 10.76 4.16
CA ILE A 105 -5.94 11.78 5.18
C ILE A 105 -4.58 12.43 4.90
N LEU A 106 -3.55 11.63 4.60
CA LEU A 106 -2.22 12.15 4.29
C LEU A 106 -2.22 13.07 3.06
N VAL A 107 -2.90 12.67 1.99
CA VAL A 107 -3.02 13.46 0.76
C VAL A 107 -3.76 14.78 1.01
N LEU A 108 -4.84 14.75 1.79
CA LEU A 108 -5.60 15.95 2.13
C LEU A 108 -4.77 16.93 2.97
N VAL A 109 -3.98 16.43 3.92
CA VAL A 109 -3.06 17.26 4.73
C VAL A 109 -1.93 17.86 3.88
N GLN A 110 -1.51 17.18 2.81
CA GLN A 110 -0.43 17.63 1.92
C GLN A 110 -0.86 18.59 0.82
N GLY A 111 -2.15 18.94 0.73
CA GLY A 111 -2.60 20.07 -0.09
C GLY A 111 -3.41 19.72 -1.34
N GLY A 112 -3.97 18.51 -1.46
CA GLY A 112 -5.10 18.29 -2.37
C GLY A 112 -5.18 16.91 -3.02
N LEU A 113 -6.37 16.58 -3.53
CA LEU A 113 -6.65 15.36 -4.28
C LEU A 113 -6.28 15.54 -5.75
N ASP A 114 -5.37 14.70 -6.24
CA ASP A 114 -5.08 14.56 -7.67
C ASP A 114 -5.57 13.20 -8.22
N MET A 115 -5.42 12.99 -9.53
CA MET A 115 -5.81 11.73 -10.17
C MET A 115 -5.00 10.54 -9.63
N TRP A 116 -3.75 10.77 -9.22
CA TRP A 116 -2.89 9.72 -8.67
C TRP A 116 -3.35 9.27 -7.30
N ALA A 117 -3.87 10.17 -6.46
CA ALA A 117 -4.47 9.84 -5.18
C ALA A 117 -5.58 8.80 -5.36
N VAL A 118 -6.46 8.97 -6.35
CA VAL A 118 -7.49 7.96 -6.68
C VAL A 118 -6.87 6.61 -7.01
N GLY A 119 -5.79 6.60 -7.80
CA GLY A 119 -5.02 5.38 -8.09
C GLY A 119 -4.50 4.68 -6.83
N HIS A 120 -3.96 5.44 -5.88
CA HIS A 120 -3.48 4.90 -4.59
C HIS A 120 -4.61 4.32 -3.75
N LEU A 121 -5.77 4.99 -3.67
CA LEU A 121 -6.93 4.49 -2.93
C LEU A 121 -7.44 3.18 -3.50
N LEU A 122 -7.61 3.10 -4.82
CA LEU A 122 -8.02 1.88 -5.50
C LEU A 122 -6.99 0.77 -5.31
N ALA A 123 -5.70 1.07 -5.48
CA ALA A 123 -4.62 0.12 -5.28
C ALA A 123 -4.59 -0.47 -3.86
N ALA A 124 -4.80 0.36 -2.83
CA ALA A 124 -4.84 -0.09 -1.44
C ALA A 124 -6.02 -1.04 -1.18
N ILE A 125 -7.22 -0.68 -1.64
CA ILE A 125 -8.42 -1.52 -1.49
C ILE A 125 -8.24 -2.85 -2.24
N LEU A 126 -7.80 -2.79 -3.50
CA LEU A 126 -7.57 -3.97 -4.33
C LEU A 126 -6.48 -4.87 -3.74
N GLY A 127 -5.36 -4.32 -3.27
CA GLY A 127 -4.28 -5.09 -2.66
C GLY A 127 -4.75 -5.88 -1.44
N GLY A 128 -5.50 -5.23 -0.54
CA GLY A 128 -6.08 -5.87 0.64
C GLY A 128 -7.13 -6.94 0.29
N TRP A 129 -8.00 -6.67 -0.68
CA TRP A 129 -9.01 -7.63 -1.13
C TRP A 129 -8.37 -8.86 -1.80
N LEU A 130 -7.42 -8.66 -2.71
CA LEU A 130 -6.75 -9.71 -3.48
C LEU A 130 -6.04 -10.72 -2.56
N VAL A 131 -5.31 -10.24 -1.54
CA VAL A 131 -4.61 -11.16 -0.62
C VAL A 131 -5.59 -12.02 0.18
N GLY A 132 -6.71 -11.43 0.60
CA GLY A 132 -7.75 -12.17 1.32
C GLY A 132 -8.44 -13.21 0.45
N GLY A 133 -8.74 -12.88 -0.81
CA GLY A 133 -9.30 -13.81 -1.80
C GLY A 133 -8.34 -14.97 -2.13
N LEU A 134 -7.06 -14.68 -2.35
CA LEU A 134 -6.03 -15.70 -2.62
C LEU A 134 -5.79 -16.64 -1.44
N LEU A 135 -5.92 -16.16 -0.20
CA LEU A 135 -5.78 -17.01 0.99
C LEU A 135 -7.03 -17.87 1.22
N ALA A 136 -8.21 -17.36 0.87
CA ALA A 136 -9.45 -18.14 0.91
C ALA A 136 -9.43 -19.29 -0.10
N SER A 137 -9.05 -19.03 -1.36
CA SER A 137 -8.99 -20.06 -2.39
C SER A 137 -8.00 -21.18 -2.05
N ARG A 138 -6.84 -20.84 -1.48
CA ARG A 138 -5.84 -21.82 -1.03
C ARG A 138 -6.34 -22.73 0.09
N SER A 139 -7.16 -22.23 1.00
CA SER A 139 -7.72 -23.07 2.06
C SER A 139 -8.80 -24.00 1.53
N ALA A 140 -9.66 -23.53 0.63
CA ALA A 140 -10.64 -24.38 -0.03
C ALA A 140 -9.99 -25.53 -0.81
N SER A 141 -8.85 -25.29 -1.48
CA SER A 141 -8.12 -26.34 -2.18
C SER A 141 -7.37 -27.34 -1.28
N ALA A 142 -7.15 -27.03 0.00
CA ALA A 142 -6.45 -27.91 0.92
C ALA A 142 -7.39 -28.86 1.69
N GLU A 143 -8.69 -28.61 1.63
CA GLU A 143 -9.74 -29.43 2.25
C GLU A 143 -10.29 -30.52 1.31
N VAL A 144 -9.84 -30.54 0.05
CA VAL A 144 -10.17 -31.54 -0.99
C VAL A 144 -9.05 -32.56 -1.08
#